data_AF-A0A161M3R8-F1
#
_entry.id   AF-A0A161M3R8-F1
#
_cell.length_a   1.000
_cell.length_b   1.000
_cell.length_c   1.000
_cell.angle_alpha   90.00
_cell.angle_beta   90.00
_cell.angle_gamma   90.00
#
_symmetry.space_group_name_H-M   'P 1'
#
loop_
_entity.id
_entity.type
_entity.pdbx_description
1 polymer ?
#
loop_
_entity_poly.entity_id
_entity_poly.type
_entity_poly.pdbx_seq_one_letter_code
_entity_poly.pdbx_strand_id
1 'polypeptide(L)' 'MVAHLSPCFRDVEIGDIVTVGECRPLCKTVKYNVLKVTKGRSAMKAFKKF' A
#
# COMPACT_ATOMS: atom_id res chain seq x y z
N MET A 1 -6.18 -10.15 3.25
CA MET A 1 -5.75 -9.33 4.41
C MET A 1 -6.12 -7.89 4.13
N VAL A 2 -6.64 -7.13 5.10
CA VAL A 2 -7.03 -5.72 4.90
C VAL A 2 -6.16 -4.83 5.78
N ALA A 3 -5.56 -3.82 5.16
CA ALA A 3 -4.74 -2.82 5.82
C ALA A 3 -5.27 -1.42 5.53
N HIS A 4 -5.16 -0.52 6.49
CA HIS A 4 -5.41 0.90 6.29
C HIS A 4 -4.27 1.51 5.48
N LEU A 5 -4.62 2.33 4.48
CA LEU A 5 -3.66 3.11 3.70
C LEU A 5 -3.74 4.57 4.16
N SER A 6 -2.68 5.04 4.82
CA SER A 6 -2.60 6.44 5.25
C SER A 6 -2.45 7.38 4.05
N PRO A 7 -3.10 8.56 4.04
CA PRO A 7 -2.93 9.56 2.98
C PRO A 7 -1.49 10.11 2.85
N CYS A 8 -0.60 9.77 3.78
CA CYS A 8 0.84 10.01 3.64
C CYS A 8 1.45 9.28 2.42
N PHE A 9 0.83 8.19 1.96
CA PHE A 9 1.25 7.45 0.77
C PHE A 9 0.32 7.79 -0.40
N ARG A 10 0.71 8.76 -1.22
CA ARG A 10 -0.11 9.28 -2.33
C ARG A 10 0.09 8.53 -3.64
N ASP A 11 1.31 8.07 -3.89
CA ASP A 11 1.69 7.38 -5.12
C ASP A 11 1.74 5.87 -4.87
N VAL A 12 0.60 5.23 -4.63
CA VAL A 12 0.53 3.77 -4.47
C VAL A 12 -0.24 3.17 -5.64
N GLU A 13 0.37 2.21 -6.33
CA GLU A 13 -0.24 1.51 -7.46
C GLU A 13 -0.37 0.02 -7.17
N ILE A 14 -1.29 -0.64 -7.89
CA ILE A 14 -1.46 -2.08 -7.80
C ILE A 14 -0.17 -2.75 -8.30
N GLY A 15 0.40 -3.64 -7.48
CA GLY A 15 1.67 -4.30 -7.76
C GLY A 15 2.87 -3.70 -7.02
N ASP A 16 2.68 -2.63 -6.26
CA ASP A 16 3.67 -2.17 -5.30
C ASP A 16 3.78 -3.12 -4.10
N ILE A 17 4.99 -3.23 -3.55
CA ILE A 17 5.28 -4.08 -2.40
C ILE A 17 5.10 -3.22 -1.14
N VAL A 18 4.13 -3.56 -0.31
CA VAL A 18 3.85 -2.82 0.93
C VAL A 18 4.29 -3.60 2.16
N THR A 19 4.94 -2.92 3.08
CA THR A 19 5.23 -3.43 4.43
C THR A 19 4.09 -3.00 5.35
N VAL A 20 3.39 -3.98 5.91
CA VAL A 20 2.30 -3.77 6.87
C VAL A 20 2.76 -4.15 8.28
N GLY A 21 2.31 -3.40 9.27
CA GLY A 21 2.50 -3.71 10.68
C GLY A 21 1.17 -4.04 11.35
N GLU A 22 1.19 -5.00 12.28
CA GLU A 22 0.05 -5.25 13.17
C GLU A 22 -0.12 -4.05 14.12
N CYS A 23 -1.37 -3.68 14.36
CA CYS A 23 -1.72 -2.59 15.27
C CYS A 23 -3.01 -2.94 16.02
N ARG A 24 -3.45 -2.04 16.92
CA ARG A 24 -4.77 -2.18 17.56
C ARG A 24 -5.88 -2.21 16.50
N PRO A 25 -7.00 -2.92 16.71
CA PRO A 25 -8.10 -2.95 15.74
C PRO A 25 -8.60 -1.54 15.42
N LEU A 26 -8.56 -1.17 14.14
CA LEU A 26 -9.05 0.13 13.66
C LEU A 26 -10.53 0.05 13.28
N CYS A 27 -10.97 -1.09 12.75
CA CYS A 27 -12.37 -1.40 12.50
C CYS A 27 -12.59 -2.93 12.51
N LYS A 28 -13.78 -3.40 12.14
CA LYS A 28 -14.15 -4.83 12.13
C LYS A 28 -13.13 -5.71 11.37
N THR A 29 -12.57 -5.20 10.28
CA THR A 29 -11.71 -5.98 9.36
C THR A 29 -10.28 -5.46 9.27
N VAL A 30 -9.99 -4.25 9.76
CA VAL A 30 -8.66 -3.63 9.66
C VAL A 30 -7.94 -3.71 11.00
N LYS A 31 -6.90 -4.55 11.04
CA LYS A 31 -5.97 -4.70 12.18
C LYS A 31 -4.52 -4.37 11.81
N TYR A 32 -4.31 -3.85 10.60
CA TYR A 32 -3.00 -3.59 10.05
C TYR A 32 -2.95 -2.19 9.43
N ASN A 33 -1.79 -1.56 9.51
CA ASN A 33 -1.52 -0.29 8.85
C ASN A 33 -0.31 -0.42 7.93
N VAL A 34 -0.34 0.26 6.79
CA VAL A 34 0.84 0.35 5.91
C VAL A 34 1.90 1.22 6.57
N LEU A 35 3.10 0.68 6.72
CA LEU A 35 4.25 1.37 7.33
C LEU A 35 5.23 1.90 6.27
N LYS A 36 5.37 1.18 5.17
CA LYS A 36 6.28 1.55 4.06
C LYS A 36 5.74 1.01 2.75
N VAL A 37 5.91 1.79 1.69
CA VAL A 37 5.63 1.37 0.31
C VAL A 37 6.96 1.30 -0.44
N THR A 38 7.24 0.14 -1.05
CA THR A 38 8.38 -0.08 -1.93
C THR A 38 7.83 -0.25 -3.35
N LYS A 39 8.26 0.62 -4.27
CA LYS A 39 7.81 0.57 -5.66
C LYS A 39 8.17 -0.76 -6.32
N GLY A 40 7.16 -1.43 -6.88
CA GLY A 40 7.35 -2.67 -7.60
C GLY A 40 8.18 -2.44 -8.87
N ARG A 41 8.98 -3.43 -9.29
CA ARG A 41 9.80 -3.34 -10.53
C ARG A 41 8.97 -3.04 -11.79
N SER A 42 7.68 -3.38 -11.80
CA SER A 42 6.74 -3.08 -12.91
C SER A 42 6.36 -1.59 -13.01
N ALA A 43 6.52 -0.82 -11.92
CA ALA A 43 6.33 0.63 -11.90
C ALA A 43 7.52 1.40 -12.52
N MET A 44 8.58 0.69 -12.93
CA MET A 44 9.67 1.24 -13.72
C MET A 44 9.18 1.52 -15.15
N LYS A 45 8.36 2.57 -15.28
CA LYS A 45 7.90 3.20 -16.53
C LYS A 45 7.27 2.22 -17.53
N ALA A 46 6.23 1.49 -17.11
CA ALA A 46 5.29 0.94 -18.07
C ALA A 46 4.57 2.12 -18.77
N PHE A 47 4.66 2.19 -20.10
CA PHE A 47 4.02 3.23 -20.90
C PHE A 47 2.49 3.11 -20.77
N LYS A 48 1.87 3.95 -19.92
CA LYS A 48 0.42 4.12 -19.90
C LYS A 48 0.04 4.86 -21.19
N LYS A 49 -0.58 4.16 -22.14
CA LYS A 49 -1.22 4.77 -23.31
C LYS A 49 -2.40 5.59 -22.79
N PHE A 50 -2.49 6.83 -23.26
CA PHE A 50 -3.40 7.90 -22.82
C PHE A 50 -4.77 7.41 -22.34
#